data_AF-A0A8C0NA22-F1
#
_entry.id   AF-A0A8C0NA22-F1
#
_cell.length_a   1.000
_cell.length_b   1.000
_cell.length_c   1.000
_cell.angle_alpha   90.00
_cell.angle_beta   90.00
_cell.angle_gamma   90.00
#
_symmetry.space_group_name_H-M   'P 1'
#
loop_
_entity.id
_entity.type
_entity.pdbx_description
1 polymer ?
#
loop_
_entity_poly.entity_id
_entity_poly.type
_entity_poly.pdbx_seq_one_letter_code
_entity_poly.pdbx_strand_id
1 'polypeptide(L)'
;MAEQVPKSVLFVCLGNICRSPIAEAVFRKLVTDQKLSDNWVIDSGAVSDWNVGRSPDPRALCCLRNHGINTAHKARQVTKEDFATFDYILCMDESNLRDLTRKSNQIKNCRAKIELLGSYDPQNQLIIEDPYYGNESDFEAVYQQCARCCRAFLEKPESRTRCWLLSPTDRMRDACGTQMSSTG
;
A
#
# COMPACT_ATOMS: atom_id res chain seq x y z
N MET A 1 10.14 -23.10 6.22
CA MET A 1 10.05 -21.85 5.45
C MET A 1 9.67 -20.75 6.43
N ALA A 2 10.33 -19.58 6.39
CA ALA A 2 10.00 -18.51 7.33
C ALA A 2 8.58 -18.00 7.03
N GLU A 3 7.71 -18.04 8.03
CA GLU A 3 6.37 -17.46 7.99
C GLU A 3 6.55 -15.94 7.77
N GLN A 4 6.19 -15.45 6.59
CA GLN A 4 6.26 -14.03 6.28
C GLN A 4 5.08 -13.36 6.97
N VAL A 5 5.37 -12.34 7.78
CA VAL A 5 4.31 -11.55 8.43
C VAL A 5 3.46 -10.90 7.32
N PRO A 6 2.12 -11.04 7.34
CA PRO A 6 1.28 -10.50 6.31
C PRO A 6 1.39 -8.97 6.28
N LYS A 7 1.60 -8.44 5.08
CA LYS A 7 1.66 -6.99 4.82
C LYS A 7 0.26 -6.43 4.70
N SER A 8 0.11 -5.14 4.94
CA SER A 8 -1.20 -4.49 4.87
C SER A 8 -1.15 -3.21 4.05
N VAL A 9 -2.12 -3.05 3.14
CA VAL A 9 -2.29 -1.83 2.33
C VAL A 9 -3.74 -1.36 2.33
N LEU A 10 -3.91 -0.05 2.52
CA LEU A 10 -5.19 0.65 2.46
C LEU A 10 -5.18 1.68 1.32
N PHE A 11 -6.05 1.52 0.34
CA PHE A 11 -6.22 2.49 -0.74
C PHE A 11 -7.23 3.57 -0.36
N VAL A 12 -6.88 4.85 -0.52
CA VAL A 12 -7.73 5.95 -0.06
C VAL A 12 -8.00 6.97 -1.16
N CYS A 13 -9.27 7.32 -1.34
CA CYS A 13 -9.67 8.51 -2.10
C CYS A 13 -10.70 9.32 -1.31
N LEU A 14 -11.19 10.42 -1.87
CA LEU A 14 -12.14 11.29 -1.16
C LEU A 14 -13.39 10.53 -0.69
N GLY A 15 -14.07 9.84 -1.60
CA GLY A 15 -15.40 9.25 -1.34
C GLY A 15 -15.49 7.72 -1.38
N ASN A 16 -14.39 6.99 -1.65
CA ASN A 16 -14.32 5.53 -1.72
C ASN A 16 -15.37 4.83 -2.60
N ILE A 17 -15.75 5.47 -3.71
CA ILE A 17 -16.69 4.91 -4.69
C ILE A 17 -16.11 4.79 -6.10
N CYS A 18 -15.10 5.60 -6.47
CA CYS A 18 -14.51 5.58 -7.81
C CYS A 18 -13.10 4.98 -7.79
N ARG A 19 -12.10 5.78 -7.40
CA ARG A 19 -10.67 5.46 -7.54
C ARG A 19 -10.17 4.36 -6.60
N SER A 20 -10.38 4.48 -5.29
CA SER A 20 -9.84 3.51 -4.33
C SER A 20 -10.45 2.11 -4.42
N PRO A 21 -11.75 1.90 -4.73
CA PRO A 21 -12.27 0.56 -5.01
C PRO A 21 -11.67 -0.07 -6.27
N ILE A 22 -11.34 0.72 -7.30
CA ILE A 22 -10.64 0.23 -8.50
C ILE A 22 -9.25 -0.26 -8.12
N ALA A 23 -8.47 0.59 -7.42
CA ALA A 23 -7.12 0.23 -6.99
C ALA A 23 -7.10 -1.03 -6.11
N GLU A 24 -8.03 -1.14 -5.16
CA GLU A 24 -8.17 -2.31 -4.30
C GLU A 24 -8.44 -3.59 -5.08
N ALA A 25 -9.43 -3.55 -5.99
CA ALA A 25 -9.82 -4.71 -6.78
C ALA A 25 -8.70 -5.15 -7.73
N VAL A 26 -8.00 -4.19 -8.34
CA VAL A 26 -6.81 -4.43 -9.17
C VAL A 26 -5.69 -5.06 -8.36
N PHE A 27 -5.35 -4.50 -7.19
CA PHE A 27 -4.29 -5.05 -6.36
C PHE A 27 -4.63 -6.45 -5.85
N ARG A 28 -5.89 -6.67 -5.42
CA ARG A 28 -6.39 -7.99 -5.01
C ARG A 28 -6.25 -9.03 -6.13
N LYS A 29 -6.56 -8.66 -7.38
CA LYS A 29 -6.37 -9.54 -8.54
C LYS A 29 -4.90 -9.87 -8.74
N LEU A 30 -4.00 -8.88 -8.68
CA LEU A 30 -2.56 -9.08 -8.87
C LEU A 30 -1.96 -10.01 -7.81
N VAL A 31 -2.26 -9.83 -6.52
CA VAL A 31 -1.75 -10.72 -5.47
C VAL A 31 -2.31 -12.13 -5.60
N THR A 32 -3.57 -12.27 -6.04
CA THR A 32 -4.20 -13.58 -6.25
C THR A 32 -3.55 -14.32 -7.40
N ASP A 33 -3.28 -13.65 -8.52
CA ASP A 33 -2.61 -14.23 -9.68
C ASP A 33 -1.19 -14.70 -9.36
N GLN A 34 -0.51 -13.99 -8.45
CA GLN A 34 0.83 -14.36 -7.98
C GLN A 34 0.83 -15.33 -6.79
N LYS A 35 -0.35 -15.79 -6.32
CA LYS A 35 -0.50 -16.68 -5.16
C LYS A 35 0.09 -16.09 -3.87
N LEU A 36 -0.05 -14.78 -3.68
CA LEU A 36 0.44 -14.03 -2.52
C LEU A 36 -0.70 -13.53 -1.61
N SER A 37 -1.94 -13.94 -1.85
CA SER A 37 -3.11 -13.44 -1.11
C SER A 37 -3.01 -13.65 0.40
N ASP A 38 -2.44 -14.76 0.85
CA ASP A 38 -2.28 -15.06 2.28
C ASP A 38 -1.26 -14.14 2.98
N ASN A 39 -0.42 -13.45 2.20
CA ASN A 39 0.61 -12.55 2.70
C ASN A 39 0.15 -11.08 2.69
N TRP A 40 -1.10 -10.78 2.29
CA TRP A 40 -1.59 -9.41 2.14
C TRP A 40 -2.99 -9.20 2.72
N VAL A 41 -3.10 -8.21 3.59
CA VAL A 41 -4.37 -7.59 4.00
C VAL A 41 -4.62 -6.38 3.11
N ILE A 42 -5.73 -6.38 2.38
CA ILE A 42 -6.05 -5.37 1.36
C ILE A 42 -7.43 -4.81 1.63
N ASP A 43 -7.52 -3.49 1.69
CA ASP A 43 -8.77 -2.77 1.90
C ASP A 43 -8.75 -1.39 1.20
N SER A 44 -9.89 -0.72 1.15
CA SER A 44 -10.01 0.68 0.72
C SER A 44 -10.94 1.52 1.60
N GLY A 45 -10.66 2.82 1.66
CA GLY A 45 -11.40 3.76 2.51
C GLY A 45 -11.56 5.16 1.92
N ALA A 46 -12.41 5.95 2.57
CA ALA A 46 -12.76 7.33 2.22
C ALA A 46 -12.17 8.32 3.23
N VAL A 47 -11.77 9.49 2.75
CA VAL A 47 -11.46 10.63 3.62
C VAL A 47 -12.75 11.22 4.22
N SER A 48 -13.81 11.34 3.40
CA SER A 48 -15.14 11.79 3.82
C SER A 48 -16.07 10.64 4.21
N ASP A 49 -17.18 10.96 4.85
CA ASP A 49 -18.21 10.01 5.29
C ASP A 49 -19.43 9.96 4.35
N TRP A 50 -19.49 10.84 3.34
CA TRP A 50 -20.68 11.07 2.51
C TRP A 50 -21.23 9.84 1.80
N ASN A 51 -20.37 8.88 1.47
CA ASN A 51 -20.74 7.69 0.72
C ASN A 51 -20.68 6.41 1.55
N VAL A 52 -20.51 6.49 2.87
CA VAL A 52 -20.39 5.29 3.72
C VAL A 52 -21.60 4.36 3.50
N GLY A 53 -21.34 3.06 3.30
CA GLY A 53 -22.31 2.02 3.01
C GLY A 53 -22.75 1.93 1.54
N ARG A 54 -22.38 2.88 0.68
CA ARG A 54 -22.71 2.84 -0.75
C ARG A 54 -21.83 1.82 -1.48
N SER A 55 -22.38 1.27 -2.56
CA SER A 55 -21.60 0.50 -3.53
C SER A 55 -20.68 1.43 -4.34
N PRO A 56 -19.60 0.90 -4.95
CA PRO A 56 -18.79 1.65 -5.90
C PRO A 56 -19.64 2.19 -7.06
N ASP A 57 -19.16 3.26 -7.69
CA ASP A 57 -19.81 3.90 -8.84
C ASP A 57 -20.06 2.84 -9.93
N PRO A 58 -21.27 2.77 -10.52
CA PRO A 58 -21.59 1.81 -11.57
C PRO A 58 -20.61 1.84 -12.74
N ARG A 59 -20.03 3.00 -13.08
CA ARG A 59 -19.01 3.14 -14.13
C ARG A 59 -17.69 2.49 -13.74
N ALA A 60 -17.29 2.63 -12.47
CA ALA A 60 -16.13 1.92 -11.92
C ALA A 60 -16.34 0.40 -11.95
N LEU A 61 -17.53 -0.07 -11.55
CA LEU A 61 -17.89 -1.49 -11.62
C LEU A 61 -17.91 -2.01 -13.06
N CYS A 62 -18.42 -1.21 -14.00
CA CYS A 62 -18.42 -1.57 -15.42
C CYS A 62 -17.00 -1.69 -15.97
N CYS A 63 -16.13 -0.71 -15.68
CA CYS A 63 -14.71 -0.74 -16.05
C CYS A 63 -14.03 -1.99 -15.48
N LEU A 64 -14.14 -2.25 -14.18
CA LEU A 64 -13.56 -3.45 -13.55
C LEU A 64 -14.03 -4.75 -14.21
N ARG A 65 -15.34 -4.85 -14.51
CA ARG A 65 -15.92 -6.02 -15.16
C ARG A 65 -15.38 -6.23 -16.57
N ASN A 66 -15.14 -5.16 -17.33
CA ASN A 66 -14.52 -5.25 -18.66
C ASN A 66 -13.11 -5.86 -18.61
N HIS A 67 -12.43 -5.73 -17.47
CA HIS A 67 -11.13 -6.36 -17.19
C HIS A 67 -11.24 -7.69 -16.43
N GLY A 68 -12.44 -8.26 -16.31
CA GLY A 68 -12.67 -9.54 -15.63
C GLY A 68 -12.53 -9.49 -14.11
N ILE A 69 -12.65 -8.30 -13.51
CA ILE A 69 -12.55 -8.10 -12.06
C ILE A 69 -13.93 -7.73 -11.52
N ASN A 70 -14.32 -8.37 -10.42
CA ASN A 70 -15.54 -8.04 -9.68
C ASN A 70 -15.16 -7.60 -8.27
N THR A 71 -15.94 -6.68 -7.70
CA THR A 71 -15.80 -6.26 -6.31
C THR A 71 -17.18 -6.15 -5.64
N ALA A 72 -17.24 -6.57 -4.39
CA ALA A 72 -18.40 -6.41 -3.51
C ALA A 72 -18.17 -5.32 -2.46
N HIS A 73 -17.19 -4.43 -2.70
CA HIS A 73 -16.79 -3.38 -1.76
C HIS A 73 -17.98 -2.53 -1.31
N LYS A 74 -17.91 -2.05 -0.08
CA LYS A 74 -18.82 -1.05 0.45
C LYS A 74 -18.00 0.09 1.00
N ALA A 75 -18.33 1.29 0.55
CA ALA A 75 -17.59 2.48 0.93
C ALA A 75 -17.58 2.63 2.45
N ARG A 76 -16.40 2.86 3.03
CA ARG A 76 -16.21 3.10 4.47
C ARG A 76 -15.29 4.29 4.69
N GLN A 77 -15.41 4.95 5.84
CA GLN A 77 -14.50 6.02 6.19
C GLN A 77 -13.20 5.46 6.79
N VAL A 78 -12.09 6.14 6.53
CA VAL A 78 -10.82 5.89 7.22
C VAL A 78 -10.94 6.30 8.70
N THR A 79 -10.58 5.37 9.57
CA THR A 79 -10.62 5.45 11.04
C THR A 79 -9.24 5.76 11.61
N LYS A 80 -9.13 5.97 12.92
CA LYS A 80 -7.82 6.20 13.56
C LYS A 80 -7.00 4.92 13.64
N GLU A 81 -7.70 3.81 13.79
CA GLU A 81 -7.16 2.46 13.90
C GLU A 81 -6.47 2.04 12.59
N ASP A 82 -6.97 2.50 11.44
CA ASP A 82 -6.36 2.25 10.13
C ASP A 82 -4.90 2.73 10.08
N PHE A 83 -4.59 3.90 10.68
CA PHE A 83 -3.23 4.44 10.71
C PHE A 83 -2.26 3.65 11.60
N ALA A 84 -2.80 2.88 12.56
CA ALA A 84 -2.01 2.05 13.47
C ALA A 84 -1.85 0.61 12.97
N THR A 85 -2.80 0.13 12.17
CA THR A 85 -2.89 -1.27 11.72
C THR A 85 -2.29 -1.50 10.34
N PHE A 86 -2.47 -0.56 9.41
CA PHE A 86 -1.93 -0.70 8.05
C PHE A 86 -0.46 -0.29 7.97
N ASP A 87 0.31 -1.01 7.17
CA ASP A 87 1.71 -0.66 6.87
C ASP A 87 1.78 0.45 5.82
N TYR A 88 0.88 0.42 4.84
CA TYR A 88 0.82 1.38 3.74
C TYR A 88 -0.58 1.97 3.60
N ILE A 89 -0.66 3.30 3.50
CA ILE A 89 -1.86 4.03 3.09
C ILE A 89 -1.53 4.74 1.77
N LEU A 90 -2.10 4.24 0.67
CA LEU A 90 -1.84 4.75 -0.67
C LEU A 90 -3.02 5.60 -1.14
N CYS A 91 -2.77 6.89 -1.36
CA CYS A 91 -3.80 7.86 -1.74
C CYS A 91 -3.66 8.33 -3.20
N MET A 92 -4.74 8.88 -3.75
CA MET A 92 -4.85 9.12 -5.20
C MET A 92 -4.35 10.49 -5.65
N ASP A 93 -4.51 11.51 -4.80
CA ASP A 93 -4.17 12.90 -5.10
C ASP A 93 -3.59 13.63 -3.88
N GLU A 94 -3.02 14.81 -4.11
CA GLU A 94 -2.39 15.63 -3.08
C GLU A 94 -3.37 16.11 -2.00
N SER A 95 -4.64 16.31 -2.35
CA SER A 95 -5.66 16.72 -1.37
C SER A 95 -5.92 15.58 -0.38
N ASN A 96 -6.01 14.35 -0.87
CA ASN A 96 -6.13 13.16 -0.03
C ASN A 96 -4.88 13.00 0.86
N LEU A 97 -3.68 13.17 0.29
CA LEU A 97 -2.43 13.10 1.04
C LEU A 97 -2.40 14.13 2.17
N ARG A 98 -2.76 15.38 1.88
CA ARG A 98 -2.82 16.47 2.87
C ARG A 98 -3.81 16.16 3.98
N ASP A 99 -5.01 15.69 3.65
CA ASP A 99 -6.05 15.39 4.64
C ASP A 99 -5.67 14.19 5.51
N LEU A 100 -5.09 13.15 4.93
CA LEU A 100 -4.58 11.99 5.66
C LEU A 100 -3.40 12.34 6.56
N THR A 101 -2.47 13.16 6.08
CA THR A 101 -1.33 13.65 6.87
C THR A 101 -1.80 14.50 8.05
N ARG A 102 -2.81 15.35 7.84
CA ARG A 102 -3.42 16.13 8.93
C ARG A 102 -4.06 15.21 9.98
N LYS A 103 -4.75 14.15 9.55
CA LYS A 103 -5.36 13.15 10.45
C LYS A 103 -4.28 12.32 11.17
N SER A 104 -3.22 11.91 10.50
CA SER A 104 -2.15 11.09 11.08
C SER A 104 -1.37 11.84 12.16
N ASN A 105 -1.16 13.16 11.99
CA ASN A 105 -0.51 13.99 13.00
C ASN A 105 -1.27 14.06 14.34
N GLN A 106 -2.55 13.70 14.36
CA GLN A 106 -3.37 13.63 15.57
C GLN A 106 -3.29 12.26 16.26
N ILE A 107 -2.58 11.29 15.67
CA ILE A 107 -2.51 9.90 16.11
C ILE A 107 -1.11 9.61 16.64
N LYS A 108 -1.01 9.25 17.93
CA LYS A 108 0.28 9.03 18.60
C LYS A 108 1.06 7.83 18.06
N ASN A 109 0.36 6.79 17.60
CA ASN A 109 0.94 5.52 17.15
C ASN A 109 0.72 5.29 15.66
N CYS A 110 0.96 6.30 14.83
CA CYS A 110 0.88 6.15 13.38
C CYS A 110 2.04 5.25 12.89
N ARG A 111 1.70 4.05 12.42
CA ARG A 111 2.64 3.10 11.80
C ARG A 111 2.63 3.22 10.28
N ALA A 112 1.47 3.54 9.72
CA ALA A 112 1.25 3.56 8.29
C ALA A 112 2.16 4.57 7.56
N LYS A 113 2.78 4.11 6.48
CA LYS A 113 3.45 4.98 5.51
C LYS A 113 2.42 5.55 4.54
N ILE A 114 2.22 6.87 4.57
CA ILE A 114 1.24 7.56 3.73
C ILE A 114 1.95 8.10 2.48
N GLU A 115 1.58 7.60 1.30
CA GLU A 115 2.19 7.98 0.03
C GLU A 115 1.14 8.12 -1.09
N LEU A 116 1.51 8.78 -2.18
CA LEU A 116 0.69 8.79 -3.39
C LEU A 116 0.87 7.46 -4.14
N LEU A 117 -0.23 6.87 -4.60
CA LEU A 117 -0.17 5.66 -5.42
C LEU A 117 0.58 5.94 -6.73
N GLY A 118 0.36 7.10 -7.35
CA GLY A 118 1.06 7.51 -8.58
C GLY A 118 2.58 7.73 -8.41
N SER A 119 3.11 7.81 -7.18
CA SER A 119 4.57 7.80 -6.96
C SER A 119 5.23 6.48 -7.38
N TYR A 120 4.43 5.42 -7.54
CA TYR A 120 4.86 4.12 -8.03
C TYR A 120 4.64 3.95 -9.54
N ASP A 121 4.11 4.96 -10.25
CA ASP A 121 3.91 4.84 -11.69
C ASP A 121 5.26 4.91 -12.43
N PRO A 122 5.66 3.88 -13.20
CA PRO A 122 6.85 3.97 -14.06
C PRO A 122 6.76 5.08 -15.11
N GLN A 123 5.56 5.59 -15.41
CA GLN A 123 5.35 6.72 -16.32
C GLN A 123 5.43 8.10 -15.63
N ASN A 124 5.74 8.15 -14.34
CA ASN A 124 5.81 9.37 -13.53
C ASN A 124 4.51 10.19 -13.49
N GLN A 125 3.35 9.55 -13.67
CA GLN A 125 2.06 10.19 -13.45
C GLN A 125 1.70 10.11 -11.97
N LEU A 126 2.02 11.18 -11.23
CA LEU A 126 1.88 11.23 -9.77
C LEU A 126 0.43 11.25 -9.29
N ILE A 127 -0.47 11.89 -10.04
CA ILE A 127 -1.86 12.12 -9.64
C ILE A 127 -2.77 11.18 -10.41
N ILE A 128 -3.67 10.53 -9.66
CA ILE A 128 -4.77 9.76 -10.23
C ILE A 128 -6.01 10.66 -10.18
N GLU A 129 -6.30 11.28 -11.32
CA GLU A 129 -7.38 12.25 -11.50
C GLU A 129 -8.75 11.68 -11.11
N ASP A 130 -9.61 12.53 -10.55
CA ASP A 130 -10.95 12.11 -10.13
C ASP A 130 -11.89 11.95 -11.34
N PRO A 131 -12.34 10.73 -11.68
CA PRO A 131 -13.17 10.49 -12.85
C PRO A 131 -14.65 10.82 -12.60
N TYR A 132 -15.04 11.29 -11.40
CA TYR A 132 -16.45 11.42 -11.01
C TYR A 132 -17.30 12.26 -11.97
N TYR A 133 -16.76 13.40 -12.43
CA TYR A 133 -17.39 14.28 -13.42
C TYR A 133 -16.99 13.96 -14.87
N GLY A 134 -16.19 12.92 -15.06
CA GLY A 134 -15.73 12.45 -16.35
C GLY A 134 -16.66 11.43 -17.00
N ASN A 135 -16.13 10.80 -18.06
CA ASN A 135 -16.79 9.78 -18.85
C ASN A 135 -16.07 8.42 -18.69
N GLU A 136 -16.53 7.39 -19.40
CA GLU A 136 -15.98 6.02 -19.29
C GLU A 136 -14.46 5.94 -19.61
N SER A 137 -13.95 6.78 -20.51
CA SER A 137 -12.51 6.84 -20.81
C SER A 137 -11.69 7.27 -19.61
N ASP A 138 -12.24 8.11 -18.74
CA ASP A 138 -11.55 8.61 -17.55
C ASP A 138 -11.45 7.50 -16.48
N PHE A 139 -12.49 6.66 -16.36
CA PHE A 139 -12.44 5.46 -15.52
C PHE A 139 -11.42 4.45 -16.04
N GLU A 140 -11.33 4.27 -17.36
CA GLU A 140 -10.32 3.40 -17.97
C GLU A 140 -8.91 3.94 -17.74
N ALA A 141 -8.69 5.25 -17.87
CA ALA A 141 -7.40 5.87 -17.58
C ALA A 141 -6.97 5.64 -16.12
N VAL A 142 -7.89 5.81 -15.17
CA VAL A 142 -7.68 5.51 -13.75
C VAL A 142 -7.34 4.03 -13.56
N TYR A 143 -8.07 3.10 -14.18
CA TYR A 143 -7.77 1.68 -14.10
C TYR A 143 -6.35 1.36 -14.59
N GLN A 144 -5.97 1.88 -15.76
CA GLN A 144 -4.65 1.65 -16.34
C GLN A 144 -3.53 2.18 -15.44
N GLN A 145 -3.71 3.37 -14.89
CA GLN A 145 -2.74 3.96 -13.95
C GLN A 145 -2.68 3.14 -12.65
N CYS A 146 -3.82 2.75 -12.07
CA CYS A 146 -3.87 1.86 -10.91
C CYS A 146 -3.15 0.54 -11.18
N ALA A 147 -3.35 -0.08 -12.34
CA ALA A 147 -2.70 -1.35 -12.71
C ALA A 147 -1.18 -1.23 -12.79
N ARG A 148 -0.65 -0.15 -13.39
CA ARG A 148 0.79 0.11 -13.45
C ARG A 148 1.37 0.33 -12.05
N CYS A 149 0.76 1.22 -11.27
CA CYS A 149 1.22 1.56 -9.93
C CYS A 149 1.17 0.37 -8.99
N CYS A 150 0.08 -0.41 -9.01
CA CYS A 150 -0.10 -1.59 -8.16
C CYS A 150 0.92 -2.68 -8.50
N ARG A 151 1.22 -2.90 -9.78
CA ARG A 151 2.26 -3.84 -10.20
C ARG A 151 3.64 -3.40 -9.69
N ALA A 152 4.01 -2.14 -9.93
CA ALA A 152 5.29 -1.61 -9.49
C ALA A 152 5.43 -1.59 -7.94
N PHE A 153 4.34 -1.32 -7.22
CA PHE A 153 4.29 -1.39 -5.77
C PHE A 153 4.50 -2.83 -5.25
N LEU A 154 3.85 -3.83 -5.88
CA LEU A 154 3.98 -5.23 -5.50
C LEU A 154 5.39 -5.78 -5.77
N GLU A 155 6.00 -5.38 -6.87
CA GLU A 155 7.33 -5.83 -7.30
C GLU A 155 8.47 -5.12 -6.56
N LYS A 156 8.18 -4.01 -5.85
CA LYS A 156 9.20 -3.26 -5.14
C LYS A 156 9.91 -4.18 -4.15
N PRO A 157 11.22 -4.41 -4.32
CA PRO A 157 11.96 -5.18 -3.35
C PRO A 157 11.86 -4.44 -2.02
N GLU A 158 11.51 -5.16 -0.97
CA GLU A 158 11.65 -4.60 0.36
C GLU A 158 13.06 -4.06 0.48
N SER A 159 13.17 -2.78 0.83
CA SER A 159 14.34 -2.34 1.56
C SER A 159 14.30 -3.12 2.87
N ARG A 160 14.78 -4.36 2.85
CA ARG A 160 15.19 -5.06 4.06
C ARG A 160 16.19 -4.10 4.65
N THR A 161 15.76 -3.37 5.66
CA THR A 161 16.61 -3.09 6.80
C THR A 161 16.93 -4.47 7.37
N ARG A 162 17.82 -5.21 6.68
CA ARG A 162 18.73 -6.13 7.32
C ARG A 162 19.52 -5.22 8.23
N CYS A 163 18.96 -4.97 9.42
CA CYS A 163 19.78 -4.93 10.59
C CYS A 163 20.58 -6.22 10.48
N TRP A 164 21.82 -6.10 9.98
CA TRP A 164 22.83 -7.09 10.20
C TRP A 164 22.98 -7.14 11.71
N LEU A 165 22.11 -7.92 12.36
CA LEU A 165 22.41 -8.55 13.63
C LEU A 165 23.65 -9.38 13.32
N LEU A 166 24.80 -8.73 13.56
CA LEU A 166 26.06 -9.37 13.84
C LEU A 166 25.71 -10.56 14.74
N SER A 167 25.82 -11.76 14.16
CA SER A 167 25.91 -12.97 14.96
C SER A 167 27.05 -12.77 15.97
N PRO A 168 26.83 -12.98 17.28
CA PRO A 168 27.87 -12.79 18.30
C PRO A 168 29.12 -13.67 18.13
N THR A 169 29.15 -14.55 17.14
CA THR A 169 30.22 -15.54 16.92
C THR A 169 31.46 -15.00 16.20
N ASP A 170 31.44 -13.77 15.67
CA ASP A 170 32.59 -13.16 15.00
C ASP A 170 33.40 -12.20 15.91
N ARG A 171 33.45 -12.50 17.21
CA ARG A 171 34.25 -11.73 18.19
C ARG A 171 35.22 -12.58 19.02
N MET A 172 35.62 -13.74 18.52
CA MET A 172 36.60 -14.61 19.18
C MET A 172 37.56 -15.27 18.19
N ARG A 173 38.27 -14.49 17.36
CA ARG A 173 39.50 -14.93 16.69
C ARG A 173 40.57 -13.85 16.58
N ASP A 174 40.61 -12.89 17.50
CA ASP A 174 41.76 -11.97 17.63
C ASP A 174 42.08 -11.72 19.11
N ALA A 175 42.23 -12.80 19.89
CA ALA A 175 42.73 -12.75 21.26
C ALA A 175 43.28 -14.12 21.70
N CYS A 176 44.18 -14.70 20.91
CA CYS A 176 44.99 -15.83 21.37
C CYS A 176 46.27 -15.94 20.53
N GLY A 177 47.18 -14.99 20.73
CA GLY A 177 48.58 -15.05 20.31
C GLY A 177 49.48 -14.86 21.52
N THR A 178 49.50 -15.88 22.37
CA THR A 178 50.57 -16.31 23.28
C THR A 178 51.49 -15.25 23.89
N GLN A 179 51.28 -15.01 25.19
CA GLN A 179 52.27 -14.52 26.14
C GLN A 179 53.40 -15.54 26.37
N MET A 180 54.61 -14.99 26.54
CA MET A 180 55.63 -15.31 27.56
C MET A 180 56.54 -16.54 27.44
N SER A 181 57.85 -16.26 27.39
CA SER A 181 58.92 -16.84 28.24
C SER A 181 60.23 -16.07 27.95
N SER A 182 60.65 -15.09 28.76
CA SER A 182 61.41 -15.16 30.03
C SER A 182 62.89 -15.57 29.92
N THR A 183 63.74 -14.69 30.49
CA THR A 183 65.06 -14.91 31.14
C THR A 183 66.29 -15.22 30.29
N GLY A 184 67.35 -14.42 30.51
CA GLY A 184 68.72 -14.60 30.04
C GLY A 184 69.47 -13.28 30.00
#